data_AF-A0A3B3XPK4-F1
#
_entry.id   AF-A0A3B3XPK4-F1
#
_cell.length_a   1.000
_cell.length_b   1.000
_cell.length_c   1.000
_cell.angle_alpha   90.00
_cell.angle_beta   90.00
_cell.angle_gamma   90.00
#
_symmetry.space_group_name_H-M   'P 1'
#
loop_
_entity.id
_entity.type
_entity.pdbx_description
1 polymer ?
#
loop_
_entity_poly.entity_id
_entity_poly.type
_entity_poly.pdbx_seq_one_letter_code
_entity_poly.pdbx_strand_id
1 'polypeptide(L)'
;IAAYGVFQSHRKFHAPRHGHMGFLPRRRSKKHRGRVRTWPKDDPSHPFHLTAFLGYKAGMTHTLREVHRPGLKISKREEVEAVTIIETPPVIVVGIVGYIHTVRGLRTLKTIFAEHLSDECRRRFYKNWAKSKKKAFTKYSKKWQDETGKKQLEKDLNLMKKYCSVIRVIVHSQMRLLPIRQKKAHIMEVQLNGGRVADKVDWAKEHLEKAVPISAVFYQDEMIDVIGVTKGHGFKGVTSRWHTKKLPRKTHKGLRKVACIGAWHPARVAFTIARAGQKGYQHRTEINKKIFRIGRGVHIQDGKVVRNNASTGYDLSQKTITPMGGFPRYGEVNNDFVMVKGCVVGAKKRVLTLRKSLLTLTSRRAKESIELKFIDTTSKFGHGRFQTAQEKRAFMGPLKKDPLKTMPQPLSEEA
;
A
#
# COMPACT_ATOMS: atom_id res chain seq x y z
N ILE A 1 63.25 -15.51 7.56
CA ILE A 1 63.72 -14.14 7.87
C ILE A 1 62.52 -13.34 8.35
N ALA A 2 62.54 -12.99 9.63
CA ALA A 2 61.47 -12.34 10.35
C ALA A 2 61.17 -10.95 9.80
N ALA A 3 59.88 -10.64 9.65
CA ALA A 3 59.40 -9.27 9.56
C ALA A 3 58.16 -9.14 10.44
N TYR A 4 58.42 -8.79 11.70
CA TYR A 4 57.57 -8.05 12.64
C TYR A 4 56.19 -8.62 12.96
N GLY A 5 56.12 -9.27 14.12
CA GLY A 5 54.89 -9.50 14.86
C GLY A 5 54.19 -8.17 15.18
N VAL A 6 53.24 -7.79 14.33
CA VAL A 6 52.18 -6.87 14.73
C VAL A 6 51.17 -7.72 15.45
N PHE A 7 51.12 -7.66 16.78
CA PHE A 7 49.93 -8.06 17.53
C PHE A 7 48.74 -7.41 16.82
N GLN A 8 47.91 -8.18 16.11
CA GLN A 8 46.69 -7.66 15.51
C GLN A 8 45.75 -7.30 16.65
N SER A 9 45.92 -6.07 17.13
CA SER A 9 45.07 -5.42 18.11
C SER A 9 43.78 -4.96 17.41
N HIS A 10 43.06 -4.04 18.04
CA HIS A 10 41.81 -3.47 17.54
C HIS A 10 41.89 -3.00 16.07
N ARG A 11 40.72 -2.83 15.45
CA ARG A 11 40.62 -2.37 14.06
C ARG A 11 41.29 -1.01 13.86
N LYS A 12 42.36 -0.95 13.06
CA LYS A 12 43.17 0.26 12.78
C LYS A 12 42.37 1.52 12.40
N PHE A 13 41.30 1.39 11.62
CA PHE A 13 40.42 2.50 11.25
C PHE A 13 38.97 2.18 11.57
N HIS A 14 38.32 3.05 12.34
CA HIS A 14 36.90 2.95 12.63
C HIS A 14 36.07 3.12 11.35
N ALA A 15 35.02 2.32 11.22
CA ALA A 15 33.98 2.54 10.22
C ALA A 15 32.66 1.98 10.72
N PRO A 16 31.53 2.56 10.29
CA PRO A 16 30.22 2.09 10.70
C PRO A 16 29.96 0.66 10.23
N ARG A 17 29.06 0.00 10.94
CA ARG A 17 28.61 -1.35 10.61
C ARG A 17 27.83 -1.36 9.30
N HIS A 18 28.03 -2.42 8.50
CA HIS A 18 27.20 -2.68 7.33
C HIS A 18 25.83 -3.26 7.70
N GLY A 19 24.79 -2.44 7.49
CA GLY A 19 23.39 -2.84 7.60
C GLY A 19 22.83 -2.87 9.02
N HIS A 20 21.51 -2.68 9.11
CA HIS A 20 20.80 -2.46 10.36
C HIS A 20 20.27 -3.78 10.97
N MET A 21 20.53 -3.98 12.27
CA MET A 21 20.25 -5.23 12.99
C MET A 21 18.78 -5.40 13.38
N GLY A 22 18.05 -4.30 13.64
CA GLY A 22 16.62 -4.36 13.95
C GLY A 22 15.72 -4.88 12.80
N PHE A 23 16.29 -5.14 11.63
CA PHE A 23 15.59 -5.78 10.50
C PHE A 23 16.00 -7.25 10.30
N LEU A 24 16.78 -7.83 11.22
CA LEU A 24 16.88 -9.28 11.34
C LEU A 24 15.60 -9.84 12.00
N PRO A 25 15.16 -11.06 11.62
CA PRO A 25 15.71 -11.92 10.58
C PRO A 25 15.39 -11.42 9.15
N ARG A 26 16.40 -11.38 8.27
CA ARG A 26 16.26 -11.00 6.85
C ARG A 26 15.79 -12.18 5.98
N ARG A 27 14.56 -12.63 6.22
CA ARG A 27 13.87 -13.74 5.53
C ARG A 27 12.67 -13.27 4.69
N ARG A 28 12.11 -14.16 3.86
CA ARG A 28 10.84 -13.90 3.15
C ARG A 28 9.71 -13.67 4.16
N SER A 29 8.89 -12.64 3.93
CA SER A 29 7.67 -12.41 4.69
C SER A 29 6.71 -13.59 4.52
N LYS A 30 6.15 -14.10 5.63
CA LYS A 30 5.13 -15.16 5.60
C LYS A 30 3.82 -14.69 4.97
N LYS A 31 3.46 -13.41 5.20
CA LYS A 31 2.26 -12.79 4.62
C LYS A 31 2.64 -11.97 3.40
N HIS A 32 1.81 -12.03 2.36
CA HIS A 32 1.96 -11.19 1.16
C HIS A 32 1.51 -9.75 1.40
N ARG A 33 0.44 -9.58 2.19
CA ARG A 33 -0.09 -8.30 2.64
C ARG A 33 0.73 -7.76 3.83
N GLY A 34 0.87 -6.44 3.90
CA GLY A 34 1.41 -5.75 5.07
C GLY A 34 0.53 -5.98 6.30
N ARG A 35 1.05 -6.59 7.37
CA ARG A 35 0.33 -6.70 8.64
C ARG A 35 0.54 -5.40 9.42
N VAL A 36 -0.55 -4.77 9.85
CA VAL A 36 -0.51 -3.73 10.90
C VAL A 36 -0.17 -4.43 12.22
N ARG A 37 0.96 -4.05 12.84
CA ARG A 37 1.39 -4.61 14.12
C ARG A 37 0.93 -3.76 15.30
N THR A 38 0.83 -2.46 15.08
CA THR A 38 0.45 -1.46 16.08
C THR A 38 -0.55 -0.52 15.43
N TRP A 39 -1.62 -0.20 16.13
CA TRP A 39 -2.65 0.73 15.69
C TRP A 39 -2.44 2.11 16.34
N PRO A 40 -2.94 3.20 15.76
CA PRO A 40 -2.99 4.48 16.45
C PRO A 40 -3.68 4.33 17.81
N LYS A 41 -3.17 5.04 18.82
CA LYS A 41 -3.77 5.04 20.15
C LYS A 41 -5.21 5.55 20.05
N ASP A 42 -6.11 4.89 20.78
CA ASP A 42 -7.51 5.24 20.82
C ASP A 42 -7.75 6.40 21.77
N ASP A 43 -8.62 7.32 21.38
CA ASP A 43 -9.02 8.48 22.16
C ASP A 43 -10.54 8.65 22.04
N PRO A 44 -11.31 8.40 23.12
CA PRO A 44 -12.77 8.47 23.09
C PRO A 44 -13.33 9.86 22.78
N SER A 45 -12.55 10.93 22.92
CA SER A 45 -13.01 12.31 22.62
C SER A 45 -13.20 12.57 21.13
N HIS A 46 -12.53 11.81 20.27
CA HIS A 46 -12.59 11.99 18.83
C HIS A 46 -13.81 11.27 18.22
N PRO A 47 -14.33 11.75 17.07
CA PRO A 47 -15.39 11.05 16.36
C PRO A 47 -14.93 9.67 15.86
N PHE A 48 -15.88 8.78 15.63
CA PHE A 48 -15.63 7.43 15.12
C PHE A 48 -14.94 7.49 13.76
N HIS A 49 -13.79 6.81 13.64
CA HIS A 49 -13.10 6.72 12.37
C HIS A 49 -12.30 5.43 12.23
N LEU A 50 -12.09 5.04 10.97
CA LEU A 50 -11.18 3.96 10.62
C LEU A 50 -9.73 4.43 10.64
N THR A 51 -8.83 3.53 11.00
CA THR A 51 -7.41 3.86 11.19
C THR A 51 -6.50 3.33 10.07
N ALA A 52 -7.03 2.54 9.13
CA ALA A 52 -6.27 1.99 8.01
C ALA A 52 -7.16 1.65 6.81
N PHE A 53 -6.51 1.47 5.65
CA PHE A 53 -7.13 1.14 4.38
C PHE A 53 -6.23 0.21 3.54
N LEU A 54 -6.80 -0.43 2.52
CA LEU A 54 -6.06 -1.24 1.54
C LEU A 54 -6.00 -0.54 0.18
N GLY A 55 -4.79 -0.37 -0.33
CA GLY A 55 -4.56 0.16 -1.68
C GLY A 55 -3.65 -0.75 -2.51
N TYR A 56 -3.56 -0.47 -3.81
CA TYR A 56 -2.78 -1.21 -4.78
C TYR A 56 -1.82 -0.28 -5.49
N LYS A 57 -0.52 -0.56 -5.38
CA LYS A 57 0.50 0.28 -6.02
C LYS A 57 0.37 0.20 -7.55
N ALA A 58 -0.10 1.27 -8.18
CA ALA A 58 -0.28 1.34 -9.63
C ALA A 58 1.04 1.65 -10.34
N GLY A 59 1.66 2.77 -9.96
CA GLY A 59 2.89 3.25 -10.58
C GLY A 59 3.43 4.49 -9.89
N MET A 60 4.33 5.18 -10.58
CA MET A 60 4.92 6.44 -10.11
C MET A 60 4.89 7.44 -11.25
N THR A 61 4.74 8.71 -10.90
CA THR A 61 4.92 9.86 -11.79
C THR A 61 5.62 10.98 -11.02
N HIS A 62 5.72 12.18 -11.57
CA HIS A 62 6.17 13.36 -10.86
C HIS A 62 5.13 14.48 -10.95
N THR A 63 5.21 15.40 -10.00
CA THR A 63 4.33 16.56 -9.88
C THR A 63 5.16 17.81 -9.75
N LEU A 64 4.62 18.94 -10.20
CA LEU A 64 5.13 20.26 -9.93
C LEU A 64 4.25 20.91 -8.86
N ARG A 65 4.87 21.52 -7.85
CA ARG A 65 4.18 22.36 -6.88
C ARG A 65 5.09 23.48 -6.42
N GLU A 66 4.49 24.54 -5.90
CA GLU A 66 5.24 25.55 -5.17
C GLU A 66 5.51 25.10 -3.74
N VAL A 67 6.69 25.44 -3.22
CA VAL A 67 7.09 25.07 -1.86
C VAL A 67 6.94 26.26 -0.92
N HIS A 68 6.07 26.14 0.08
CA HIS A 68 5.89 27.17 1.11
C HIS A 68 6.62 26.78 2.40
N ARG A 69 7.94 27.00 2.42
CA ARG A 69 8.79 26.71 3.59
C ARG A 69 9.71 27.89 3.90
N PRO A 70 9.27 28.84 4.76
CA PRO A 70 10.06 30.01 5.11
C PRO A 70 11.47 29.64 5.57
N GLY A 71 12.48 30.37 5.08
CA GLY A 71 13.89 30.16 5.39
C GLY A 71 14.62 29.16 4.49
N LEU A 72 13.93 28.45 3.58
CA LEU A 72 14.61 27.63 2.57
C LEU A 72 14.84 28.42 1.26
N LYS A 73 15.97 28.15 0.59
CA LYS A 73 16.28 28.71 -0.74
C LYS A 73 15.23 28.37 -1.81
N ILE A 74 14.52 27.26 -1.63
CA ILE A 74 13.46 26.79 -2.54
C ILE A 74 12.07 27.35 -2.18
N SER A 75 11.95 28.14 -1.11
CA SER A 75 10.66 28.73 -0.74
C SER A 75 10.14 29.63 -1.86
N LYS A 76 8.84 29.54 -2.14
CA LYS A 76 8.17 30.27 -3.25
C LYS A 76 8.75 29.95 -4.63
N ARG A 77 9.41 28.79 -4.77
CA ARG A 77 9.87 28.25 -6.05
C ARG A 77 9.17 26.93 -6.31
N GLU A 78 9.12 26.58 -7.58
CA GLU A 78 8.52 25.33 -8.04
C GLU A 78 9.52 24.18 -7.86
N GLU A 79 9.04 23.08 -7.27
CA GLU A 79 9.81 21.87 -7.08
C GLU A 79 9.12 20.70 -7.79
N VAL A 80 9.91 19.94 -8.55
CA VAL A 80 9.46 18.67 -9.13
C VAL A 80 9.67 17.56 -8.12
N GLU A 81 8.58 16.98 -7.64
CA GLU A 81 8.61 15.91 -6.66
C GLU A 81 8.04 14.61 -7.24
N ALA A 82 8.76 13.51 -7.05
CA ALA A 82 8.27 12.19 -7.45
C ALA A 82 7.14 11.75 -6.52
N VAL A 83 6.11 11.12 -7.09
CA VAL A 83 4.94 10.60 -6.37
C VAL A 83 4.64 9.16 -6.76
N THR A 84 4.09 8.39 -5.83
CA THR A 84 3.52 7.06 -6.10
C THR A 84 2.01 7.15 -6.14
N ILE A 85 1.39 6.55 -7.16
CA ILE A 85 -0.05 6.39 -7.27
C ILE A 85 -0.46 5.03 -6.71
N ILE A 86 -1.37 5.07 -5.74
CA ILE A 86 -1.94 3.89 -5.08
C ILE A 86 -3.44 3.90 -5.36
N GLU A 87 -3.92 2.98 -6.18
CA GLU A 87 -5.35 2.83 -6.46
C GLU A 87 -6.04 2.19 -5.25
N THR A 88 -7.13 2.80 -4.80
CA THR A 88 -7.84 2.51 -3.56
C THR A 88 -9.33 2.35 -3.87
N PRO A 89 -9.74 1.23 -4.49
CA PRO A 89 -11.16 0.94 -4.63
C PRO A 89 -11.80 0.88 -3.23
N PRO A 90 -13.10 1.21 -3.09
CA PRO A 90 -13.79 1.12 -1.81
C PRO A 90 -13.59 -0.23 -1.14
N VAL A 91 -13.48 -0.22 0.19
CA VAL A 91 -13.44 -1.46 0.97
C VAL A 91 -14.83 -1.76 1.51
N ILE A 92 -15.25 -3.02 1.46
CA ILE A 92 -16.53 -3.44 2.03
C ILE A 92 -16.29 -3.95 3.45
N VAL A 93 -17.05 -3.45 4.40
CA VAL A 93 -17.06 -3.94 5.78
C VAL A 93 -17.91 -5.20 5.85
N VAL A 94 -17.35 -6.30 6.35
CA VAL A 94 -17.99 -7.63 6.32
C VAL A 94 -18.00 -8.34 7.67
N GLY A 95 -17.54 -7.68 8.72
CA GLY A 95 -17.60 -8.24 10.06
C GLY A 95 -17.00 -7.33 11.12
N ILE A 96 -17.13 -7.76 12.36
CA ILE A 96 -16.73 -7.07 13.59
C ILE A 96 -15.99 -8.09 14.45
N VAL A 97 -14.86 -7.70 15.02
CA VAL A 97 -14.07 -8.48 15.96
C VAL A 97 -13.93 -7.68 17.24
N GLY A 98 -14.41 -8.24 18.34
CA GLY A 98 -14.22 -7.70 19.67
C GLY A 98 -12.98 -8.29 20.35
N TYR A 99 -12.15 -7.44 20.93
CA TYR A 99 -10.98 -7.82 21.69
C TYR A 99 -11.12 -7.44 23.17
N ILE A 100 -10.90 -8.39 24.05
CA ILE A 100 -10.85 -8.20 25.50
C ILE A 100 -9.40 -8.05 25.95
N HIS A 101 -9.15 -7.13 26.89
CA HIS A 101 -7.84 -6.98 27.52
C HIS A 101 -7.69 -8.02 28.61
N THR A 102 -6.63 -8.83 28.54
CA THR A 102 -6.29 -9.82 29.56
C THR A 102 -4.88 -9.57 30.06
N VAL A 103 -4.48 -10.21 31.16
CA VAL A 103 -3.11 -10.13 31.69
C VAL A 103 -2.04 -10.57 30.67
N ARG A 104 -2.39 -11.41 29.69
CA ARG A 104 -1.49 -11.85 28.60
C ARG A 104 -1.59 -10.98 27.33
N GLY A 105 -2.33 -9.87 27.38
CA GLY A 105 -2.59 -8.98 26.27
C GLY A 105 -3.99 -9.12 25.68
N LEU A 106 -4.18 -8.60 24.46
CA LEU A 106 -5.48 -8.61 23.78
C LEU A 106 -5.82 -10.00 23.24
N ARG A 107 -6.98 -10.53 23.65
CA ARG A 107 -7.55 -11.79 23.14
C ARG A 107 -8.83 -11.51 22.36
N THR A 108 -9.03 -12.22 21.25
CA THR A 108 -10.29 -12.17 20.50
C THR A 108 -11.41 -12.77 21.36
N LEU A 109 -12.45 -11.99 21.66
CA LEU A 109 -13.61 -12.46 22.43
C LEU A 109 -14.66 -13.08 21.50
N LYS A 110 -15.12 -12.31 20.52
CA LYS A 110 -16.13 -12.72 19.54
C LYS A 110 -15.84 -12.12 18.17
N THR A 111 -16.35 -12.78 17.14
CA THR A 111 -16.35 -12.29 15.76
C THR A 111 -17.75 -12.46 15.19
N ILE A 112 -18.28 -11.39 14.64
CA ILE A 112 -19.57 -11.36 13.95
C ILE A 112 -19.29 -11.03 12.49
N PHE A 113 -19.86 -11.79 11.56
CA PHE A 113 -19.78 -11.49 10.13
C PHE A 113 -21.10 -10.89 9.65
N ALA A 114 -21.05 -10.18 8.54
CA ALA A 114 -22.23 -9.76 7.78
C ALA A 114 -23.03 -10.96 7.27
N GLU A 115 -24.28 -10.72 6.87
CA GLU A 115 -25.14 -11.74 6.29
C GLU A 115 -24.67 -12.09 4.88
N HIS A 116 -24.53 -11.08 4.02
CA HIS A 116 -24.18 -11.22 2.62
C HIS A 116 -22.69 -10.97 2.41
N LEU A 117 -21.95 -12.06 2.19
CA LEU A 117 -20.54 -11.99 1.81
C LEU A 117 -20.37 -12.13 0.31
N SER A 118 -19.72 -11.15 -0.31
CA SER A 118 -19.34 -11.20 -1.73
C SER A 118 -18.50 -12.44 -2.07
N ASP A 119 -18.64 -12.95 -3.29
CA ASP A 119 -17.89 -14.13 -3.74
C ASP A 119 -16.36 -13.89 -3.77
N GLU A 120 -15.91 -12.66 -4.01
CA GLU A 120 -14.49 -12.32 -3.93
C GLU A 120 -13.93 -12.40 -2.50
N CYS A 121 -14.75 -12.05 -1.49
CA CYS A 121 -14.45 -12.25 -0.08
C CYS A 121 -14.45 -13.75 0.26
N ARG A 122 -15.47 -14.48 -0.18
CA ARG A 122 -15.60 -15.94 0.04
C ARG A 122 -14.43 -16.72 -0.56
N ARG A 123 -13.90 -16.28 -1.71
CA ARG A 123 -12.65 -16.80 -2.31
C ARG A 123 -11.46 -16.75 -1.35
N ARG A 124 -11.42 -15.83 -0.38
CA ARG A 124 -10.35 -15.75 0.63
C ARG A 124 -10.22 -17.05 1.44
N PHE A 125 -11.36 -17.66 1.76
CA PHE A 125 -11.46 -18.88 2.58
C PHE A 125 -11.17 -20.18 1.82
N TYR A 126 -11.04 -20.12 0.49
CA TYR A 126 -10.69 -21.27 -0.33
C TYR A 126 -9.28 -21.16 -0.90
N LYS A 127 -8.56 -22.29 -0.96
CA LYS A 127 -7.33 -22.41 -1.76
C LYS A 127 -7.68 -22.64 -3.24
N ASN A 128 -8.60 -23.58 -3.51
CA ASN A 128 -9.11 -23.87 -4.85
C ASN A 128 -10.60 -23.53 -4.92
N TRP A 129 -10.93 -22.37 -5.49
CA TRP A 129 -12.32 -21.91 -5.59
C TRP A 129 -13.14 -22.75 -6.58
N ALA A 130 -12.60 -23.00 -7.78
CA ALA A 130 -13.34 -23.62 -8.89
C ALA A 130 -13.85 -25.02 -8.51
N LYS A 131 -12.98 -25.85 -7.92
CA LYS A 131 -13.30 -27.22 -7.49
C LYS A 131 -14.09 -27.31 -6.17
N SER A 132 -14.23 -26.21 -5.44
CA SER A 132 -14.95 -26.22 -4.16
C SER A 132 -16.47 -26.22 -4.37
N LYS A 133 -17.24 -26.68 -3.37
CA LYS A 133 -18.70 -26.56 -3.34
C LYS A 133 -19.20 -25.16 -2.92
N LYS A 134 -18.29 -24.19 -2.70
CA LYS A 134 -18.60 -22.81 -2.28
C LYS A 134 -19.63 -22.74 -1.14
N LYS A 135 -19.42 -23.47 -0.05
CA LYS A 135 -20.30 -23.53 1.14
C LYS A 135 -19.87 -22.61 2.30
N ALA A 136 -18.83 -21.79 2.15
CA ALA A 136 -18.39 -20.88 3.19
C ALA A 136 -19.50 -19.88 3.52
N PHE A 137 -19.77 -19.71 4.82
CA PHE A 137 -20.78 -18.81 5.41
C PHE A 137 -22.24 -19.08 5.06
N THR A 138 -22.60 -20.16 4.36
CA THR A 138 -24.01 -20.42 4.00
C THR A 138 -24.89 -20.67 5.24
N LYS A 139 -24.40 -21.46 6.21
CA LYS A 139 -25.11 -21.65 7.50
C LYS A 139 -25.14 -20.36 8.33
N TYR A 140 -24.10 -19.55 8.23
CA TYR A 140 -24.00 -18.31 9.00
C TYR A 140 -24.95 -17.23 8.47
N SER A 141 -25.12 -17.13 7.16
CA SER A 141 -26.11 -16.26 6.53
C SER A 141 -27.53 -16.65 6.96
N LYS A 142 -27.87 -17.95 7.04
CA LYS A 142 -29.17 -18.40 7.59
C LYS A 142 -29.40 -17.95 9.04
N LYS A 143 -28.34 -17.89 9.87
CA LYS A 143 -28.43 -17.38 11.25
C LYS A 143 -28.92 -15.92 11.33
N TRP A 144 -28.65 -15.10 10.30
CA TRP A 144 -29.16 -13.73 10.25
C TRP A 144 -30.65 -13.66 9.92
N GLN A 145 -31.20 -14.71 9.31
CA GLN A 145 -32.62 -14.82 8.96
C GLN A 145 -33.43 -15.48 10.08
N ASP A 146 -32.88 -16.51 10.73
CA ASP A 146 -33.53 -17.25 11.81
C ASP A 146 -33.70 -16.40 13.09
N GLU A 147 -34.89 -16.42 13.70
CA GLU A 147 -35.23 -15.65 14.91
C GLU A 147 -34.30 -15.99 16.10
N THR A 148 -34.01 -17.28 16.30
CA THR A 148 -33.08 -17.74 17.33
C THR A 148 -31.65 -17.29 17.04
N GLY A 149 -31.28 -17.22 15.77
CA GLY A 149 -29.97 -16.76 15.30
C GLY A 149 -29.76 -15.27 15.52
N LYS A 150 -30.78 -14.44 15.23
CA LYS A 150 -30.81 -13.00 15.53
C LYS A 150 -30.64 -12.72 17.01
N LYS A 151 -31.41 -13.39 17.87
CA LYS A 151 -31.26 -13.29 19.34
C LYS A 151 -29.84 -13.65 19.80
N GLN A 152 -29.23 -14.66 19.20
CA GLN A 152 -27.84 -15.01 19.51
C GLN A 152 -26.83 -13.95 19.02
N LEU A 153 -27.06 -13.33 17.85
CA LEU A 153 -26.22 -12.25 17.34
C LEU A 153 -26.30 -11.01 18.22
N GLU A 154 -27.50 -10.65 18.70
CA GLU A 154 -27.70 -9.55 19.64
C GLU A 154 -27.00 -9.83 20.97
N LYS A 155 -27.10 -11.06 21.51
CA LYS A 155 -26.31 -11.48 22.68
C LYS A 155 -24.81 -11.32 22.42
N ASP A 156 -24.32 -11.75 21.26
CA ASP A 156 -22.90 -11.62 20.89
C ASP A 156 -22.47 -10.14 20.78
N LEU A 157 -23.31 -9.26 20.23
CA LEU A 157 -23.07 -7.81 20.18
C LEU A 157 -23.04 -7.19 21.58
N ASN A 158 -23.99 -7.54 22.45
CA ASN A 158 -24.05 -7.05 23.82
C ASN A 158 -22.83 -7.50 24.64
N LEU A 159 -22.34 -8.73 24.43
CA LEU A 159 -21.08 -9.21 25.00
C LEU A 159 -19.88 -8.36 24.53
N MET A 160 -19.86 -7.95 23.25
CA MET A 160 -18.81 -7.05 22.76
C MET A 160 -18.88 -5.69 23.45
N LYS A 161 -20.06 -5.08 23.55
CA LYS A 161 -20.25 -3.78 24.21
C LYS A 161 -19.81 -3.81 25.68
N LYS A 162 -20.10 -4.89 26.40
CA LYS A 162 -19.82 -5.03 27.84
C LYS A 162 -18.36 -5.34 28.16
N TYR A 163 -17.73 -6.25 27.41
CA TYR A 163 -16.44 -6.83 27.82
C TYR A 163 -15.26 -6.46 26.91
N CYS A 164 -15.50 -5.99 25.68
CA CYS A 164 -14.39 -5.65 24.80
C CYS A 164 -13.80 -4.29 25.15
N SER A 165 -12.49 -4.19 25.00
CA SER A 165 -11.74 -2.93 25.10
C SER A 165 -11.45 -2.34 23.72
N VAL A 166 -11.31 -3.18 22.70
CA VAL A 166 -10.97 -2.77 21.35
C VAL A 166 -11.92 -3.43 20.36
N ILE A 167 -12.51 -2.64 19.47
CA ILE A 167 -13.34 -3.10 18.36
C ILE A 167 -12.57 -2.93 17.06
N ARG A 168 -12.58 -3.97 16.22
CA ARG A 168 -12.05 -3.92 14.87
C ARG A 168 -13.10 -4.37 13.88
N VAL A 169 -13.18 -3.70 12.75
CA VAL A 169 -13.99 -4.17 11.61
C VAL A 169 -13.15 -5.01 10.68
N ILE A 170 -13.74 -6.07 10.12
CA ILE A 170 -13.17 -6.87 9.05
C ILE A 170 -13.59 -6.23 7.74
N VAL A 171 -12.62 -5.76 6.97
CA VAL A 171 -12.85 -5.18 5.64
C VAL A 171 -12.21 -6.04 4.56
N HIS A 172 -12.78 -6.02 3.37
CA HIS A 172 -12.13 -6.56 2.18
C HIS A 172 -12.09 -5.56 1.03
N SER A 173 -11.03 -5.63 0.22
CA SER A 173 -10.93 -4.86 -1.01
C SER A 173 -11.79 -5.45 -2.12
N GLN A 174 -12.24 -4.63 -3.07
CA GLN A 174 -12.92 -5.08 -4.29
C GLN A 174 -11.92 -5.32 -5.43
N MET A 175 -11.64 -6.58 -5.75
CA MET A 175 -10.65 -6.94 -6.79
C MET A 175 -11.20 -6.84 -8.20
N ARG A 176 -12.51 -7.01 -8.38
CA ARG A 176 -13.17 -6.91 -9.68
C ARG A 176 -13.00 -5.52 -10.31
N LEU A 177 -12.87 -4.48 -9.48
CA LEU A 177 -12.70 -3.10 -9.92
C LEU A 177 -11.27 -2.80 -10.42
N LEU A 178 -10.31 -3.68 -10.16
CA LEU A 178 -8.89 -3.46 -10.48
C LEU A 178 -8.50 -4.17 -11.78
N PRO A 179 -7.56 -3.63 -12.57
CA PRO A 179 -7.01 -4.27 -13.78
C PRO A 179 -5.99 -5.38 -13.44
N ILE A 180 -6.33 -6.26 -12.49
CA ILE A 180 -5.44 -7.31 -11.98
C ILE A 180 -6.14 -8.67 -12.12
N ARG A 181 -5.42 -9.68 -12.64
CA ARG A 181 -5.93 -11.06 -12.83
C ARG A 181 -6.52 -11.70 -11.57
N GLN A 182 -6.07 -11.30 -10.38
CA GLN A 182 -6.48 -11.90 -9.12
C GLN A 182 -7.92 -11.52 -8.77
N LYS A 183 -8.81 -12.51 -8.64
CA LYS A 183 -10.20 -12.33 -8.18
C LYS A 183 -10.41 -12.49 -6.66
N LYS A 184 -9.36 -12.84 -5.92
CA LYS A 184 -9.41 -13.18 -4.49
C LYS A 184 -9.22 -11.91 -3.65
N ALA A 185 -10.25 -11.42 -2.98
CA ALA A 185 -10.22 -10.18 -2.19
C ALA A 185 -9.21 -10.25 -1.04
N HIS A 186 -8.50 -9.16 -0.77
CA HIS A 186 -7.64 -9.07 0.41
C HIS A 186 -8.47 -8.66 1.63
N ILE A 187 -8.40 -9.44 2.70
CA ILE A 187 -9.11 -9.18 3.96
C ILE A 187 -8.14 -8.61 4.99
N MET A 188 -8.60 -7.60 5.73
CA MET A 188 -7.92 -7.08 6.90
C MET A 188 -8.88 -6.68 8.01
N GLU A 189 -8.42 -6.80 9.25
CA GLU A 189 -9.02 -6.05 10.35
C GLU A 189 -8.50 -4.61 10.32
N VAL A 190 -9.40 -3.65 10.56
CA VAL A 190 -9.11 -2.23 10.79
C VAL A 190 -9.64 -1.86 12.16
N GLN A 191 -8.82 -1.21 12.99
CA GLN A 191 -9.26 -0.76 14.31
C GLN A 191 -10.15 0.48 14.17
N LEU A 192 -11.27 0.49 14.90
CA LEU A 192 -12.14 1.65 15.07
C LEU A 192 -11.67 2.45 16.29
N ASN A 193 -11.37 3.71 16.05
CA ASN A 193 -10.99 4.66 17.10
C ASN A 193 -12.07 5.75 17.25
N GLY A 194 -12.11 6.41 18.41
CA GLY A 194 -13.08 7.47 18.72
C GLY A 194 -14.34 6.97 19.44
N GLY A 195 -14.89 7.77 20.36
CA GLY A 195 -16.08 7.45 21.15
C GLY A 195 -15.97 6.21 22.05
N ARG A 196 -17.10 5.80 22.65
CA ARG A 196 -17.17 4.67 23.57
C ARG A 196 -17.27 3.34 22.82
N VAL A 197 -16.92 2.24 23.49
CA VAL A 197 -16.95 0.88 22.90
C VAL A 197 -18.35 0.50 22.40
N ALA A 198 -19.41 0.85 23.15
CA ALA A 198 -20.79 0.53 22.76
C ALA A 198 -21.13 1.16 21.41
N ASP A 199 -20.88 2.46 21.28
CA ASP A 199 -21.14 3.24 20.07
C ASP A 199 -20.30 2.75 18.89
N LYS A 200 -19.05 2.31 19.12
CA LYS A 200 -18.22 1.67 18.09
C LYS A 200 -18.84 0.40 17.54
N VAL A 201 -19.46 -0.41 18.40
CA VAL A 201 -20.14 -1.65 17.97
C VAL A 201 -21.39 -1.31 17.14
N ASP A 202 -22.14 -0.28 17.54
CA ASP A 202 -23.33 0.16 16.82
C ASP A 202 -22.97 0.75 15.46
N TRP A 203 -21.98 1.63 15.40
CA TRP A 203 -21.42 2.14 14.15
C TRP A 203 -20.95 1.00 13.26
N ALA A 204 -20.23 0.01 13.81
CA ALA A 204 -19.72 -1.12 13.05
C ALA A 204 -20.85 -2.02 12.51
N LYS A 205 -21.94 -2.21 13.28
CA LYS A 205 -23.14 -2.95 12.86
C LYS A 205 -23.83 -2.24 11.70
N GLU A 206 -24.01 -0.93 11.82
CA GLU A 206 -24.66 -0.10 10.79
C GLU A 206 -23.85 -0.04 9.49
N HIS A 207 -22.53 -0.17 9.58
CA HIS A 207 -21.62 -0.16 8.44
C HIS A 207 -21.37 -1.55 7.83
N LEU A 208 -21.95 -2.63 8.35
CA LEU A 208 -21.88 -3.95 7.71
C LEU A 208 -22.43 -3.88 6.29
N GLU A 209 -21.74 -4.55 5.37
CA GLU A 209 -22.05 -4.64 3.93
C GLU A 209 -21.94 -3.33 3.14
N LYS A 210 -21.74 -2.20 3.83
CA LYS A 210 -21.52 -0.90 3.19
C LYS A 210 -20.08 -0.77 2.69
N ALA A 211 -19.94 -0.03 1.59
CA ALA A 211 -18.65 0.33 1.02
C ALA A 211 -18.12 1.60 1.70
N VAL A 212 -16.85 1.57 2.12
CA VAL A 212 -16.15 2.72 2.70
C VAL A 212 -15.12 3.23 1.70
N PRO A 213 -15.25 4.48 1.20
CA PRO A 213 -14.26 5.08 0.31
C PRO A 213 -13.03 5.54 1.10
N ILE A 214 -11.92 5.75 0.39
CA ILE A 214 -10.66 6.20 0.99
C ILE A 214 -10.77 7.59 1.63
N SER A 215 -11.58 8.47 1.05
CA SER A 215 -11.82 9.84 1.51
C SER A 215 -12.51 9.92 2.88
N ALA A 216 -13.22 8.86 3.29
CA ALA A 216 -13.81 8.76 4.62
C ALA A 216 -12.79 8.36 5.70
N VAL A 217 -11.60 7.89 5.31
CA VAL A 217 -10.57 7.37 6.23
C VAL A 217 -9.38 8.32 6.33
N PHE A 218 -8.91 8.82 5.19
CA PHE A 218 -7.79 9.75 5.13
C PHE A 218 -8.23 11.07 4.52
N TYR A 219 -7.55 12.14 4.92
CA TYR A 219 -7.78 13.47 4.35
C TYR A 219 -6.56 13.94 3.56
N GLN A 220 -6.81 14.96 2.74
CA GLN A 220 -5.79 15.63 1.94
C GLN A 220 -4.68 16.19 2.85
N ASP A 221 -3.42 16.15 2.41
CA ASP A 221 -2.26 16.65 3.17
C ASP A 221 -1.93 15.90 4.47
N GLU A 222 -2.66 14.84 4.81
CA GLU A 222 -2.34 13.97 5.94
C GLU A 222 -1.02 13.22 5.70
N MET A 223 -0.28 12.99 6.77
CA MET A 223 0.88 12.10 6.77
C MET A 223 0.46 10.70 7.22
N ILE A 224 0.73 9.72 6.36
CA ILE A 224 0.34 8.33 6.59
C ILE A 224 1.55 7.40 6.65
N ASP A 225 1.30 6.20 7.16
CA ASP A 225 2.27 5.12 7.17
C ASP A 225 1.88 4.07 6.12
N VAL A 226 2.84 3.71 5.26
CA VAL A 226 2.64 2.71 4.21
C VAL A 226 3.31 1.40 4.63
N ILE A 227 2.49 0.38 4.83
CA ILE A 227 2.91 -0.94 5.29
C ILE A 227 2.78 -1.94 4.15
N GLY A 228 3.85 -2.67 3.86
CA GLY A 228 3.85 -3.63 2.76
C GLY A 228 5.00 -4.62 2.80
N VAL A 229 5.05 -5.44 1.75
CA VAL A 229 6.16 -6.36 1.51
C VAL A 229 6.99 -5.83 0.35
N THR A 230 8.29 -5.68 0.59
CA THR A 230 9.23 -5.13 -0.40
C THR A 230 9.34 -6.00 -1.65
N LYS A 231 9.89 -5.45 -2.74
CA LYS A 231 10.21 -6.22 -3.95
C LYS A 231 11.17 -7.36 -3.59
N GLY A 232 10.91 -8.56 -4.13
CA GLY A 232 11.77 -9.72 -3.95
C GLY A 232 12.96 -9.68 -4.89
N HIS A 233 14.15 -10.04 -4.40
CA HIS A 233 15.36 -10.16 -5.22
C HIS A 233 15.99 -11.56 -5.16
N GLY A 234 15.38 -12.51 -4.43
CA GLY A 234 15.88 -13.88 -4.29
C GLY A 234 17.14 -13.98 -3.43
N PHE A 235 17.93 -15.04 -3.64
CA PHE A 235 19.21 -15.24 -2.97
C PHE A 235 20.26 -14.27 -3.53
N LYS A 236 20.95 -13.53 -2.65
CA LYS A 236 21.99 -12.57 -3.02
C LYS A 236 23.21 -12.68 -2.11
N GLY A 237 24.38 -12.47 -2.71
CA GLY A 237 25.66 -12.38 -1.98
C GLY A 237 25.77 -11.16 -1.07
N VAL A 238 26.78 -11.15 -0.20
CA VAL A 238 27.00 -10.13 0.83
C VAL A 238 27.12 -8.71 0.28
N THR A 239 27.79 -8.53 -0.86
CA THR A 239 27.94 -7.21 -1.50
C THR A 239 26.59 -6.60 -1.88
N SER A 240 25.64 -7.39 -2.39
CA SER A 240 24.30 -6.86 -2.73
C SER A 240 23.38 -6.84 -1.51
N ARG A 241 23.42 -7.86 -0.64
CA ARG A 241 22.51 -8.00 0.50
C ARG A 241 22.84 -6.99 1.61
N TRP A 242 24.11 -6.79 1.90
CA TRP A 242 24.61 -5.99 3.03
C TRP A 242 25.43 -4.77 2.61
N HIS A 243 25.69 -4.60 1.31
CA HIS A 243 26.48 -3.46 0.80
C HIS A 243 27.91 -3.43 1.36
N THR A 244 28.51 -4.61 1.57
CA THR A 244 29.92 -4.73 1.97
C THR A 244 30.84 -4.32 0.81
N LYS A 245 31.97 -3.71 1.14
CA LYS A 245 33.02 -3.38 0.16
C LYS A 245 33.46 -4.65 -0.59
N LYS A 246 33.71 -4.53 -1.90
CA LYS A 246 34.33 -5.61 -2.68
C LYS A 246 35.80 -5.75 -2.26
N LEU A 247 36.32 -6.97 -2.27
CA LEU A 247 37.75 -7.22 -2.08
C LEU A 247 38.55 -6.74 -3.32
N PRO A 248 39.87 -6.56 -3.20
CA PRO A 248 40.74 -6.19 -4.32
C PRO A 248 40.57 -7.11 -5.54
N ARG A 249 40.95 -6.61 -6.72
CA ARG A 249 40.81 -7.35 -7.98
C ARG A 249 41.58 -8.68 -7.97
N LYS A 250 42.80 -8.68 -7.41
CA LYS A 250 43.71 -9.84 -7.34
C LYS A 250 43.44 -10.73 -6.11
N THR A 251 42.19 -10.91 -5.71
CA THR A 251 41.83 -11.81 -4.61
C THR A 251 41.52 -13.21 -5.13
N HIS A 252 42.24 -14.21 -4.62
CA HIS A 252 41.98 -15.60 -4.91
C HIS A 252 40.62 -16.07 -4.35
N LYS A 253 39.94 -16.99 -5.04
CA LYS A 253 38.62 -17.54 -4.65
C LYS A 253 37.49 -16.49 -4.51
N GLY A 254 37.59 -15.38 -5.22
CA GLY A 254 36.47 -14.48 -5.52
C GLY A 254 36.34 -13.26 -4.60
N LEU A 255 36.04 -12.12 -5.23
CA LEU A 255 36.13 -10.79 -4.61
C LEU A 255 34.83 -10.26 -3.95
N ARG A 256 33.68 -10.92 -4.12
CA ARG A 256 32.36 -10.45 -3.64
C ARG A 256 31.95 -11.12 -2.33
N LYS A 257 32.86 -11.10 -1.36
CA LYS A 257 32.74 -11.80 -0.07
C LYS A 257 33.14 -10.87 1.09
N VAL A 258 32.86 -11.29 2.31
CA VAL A 258 33.48 -10.71 3.52
C VAL A 258 34.77 -11.48 3.75
N ALA A 259 35.89 -10.79 3.97
CA ALA A 259 37.20 -11.43 4.15
C ALA A 259 37.27 -12.24 5.46
N CYS A 260 37.13 -11.55 6.60
CA CYS A 260 37.11 -12.17 7.93
C CYS A 260 35.67 -12.25 8.45
N ILE A 261 35.22 -13.46 8.83
CA ILE A 261 33.87 -13.73 9.34
C ILE A 261 33.83 -13.93 10.86
N GLY A 262 34.86 -13.51 11.60
CA GLY A 262 34.96 -13.66 13.05
C GLY A 262 36.40 -13.83 13.49
N ALA A 263 36.70 -13.48 14.74
CA ALA A 263 37.95 -13.83 15.40
C ALA A 263 37.97 -15.34 15.76
N TRP A 264 39.12 -15.85 16.21
CA TRP A 264 39.24 -17.22 16.71
C TRP A 264 38.34 -17.44 17.93
N HIS A 265 38.45 -16.55 18.92
CA HIS A 265 37.60 -16.54 20.12
C HIS A 265 36.66 -15.33 20.04
N PRO A 266 35.32 -15.52 20.09
CA PRO A 266 34.59 -16.76 20.31
C PRO A 266 34.57 -17.69 19.08
N ALA A 267 34.65 -19.01 19.32
CA ALA A 267 34.71 -20.06 18.28
C ALA A 267 33.35 -20.32 17.59
N ARG A 268 32.65 -19.25 17.21
CA ARG A 268 31.38 -19.30 16.48
C ARG A 268 31.21 -18.06 15.61
N VAL A 269 30.61 -18.25 14.43
CA VAL A 269 30.22 -17.11 13.59
C VAL A 269 29.05 -16.38 14.24
N ALA A 270 29.25 -15.12 14.63
CA ALA A 270 28.17 -14.32 15.20
C ALA A 270 27.05 -14.02 14.18
N PHE A 271 25.80 -13.98 14.66
CA PHE A 271 24.62 -13.63 13.85
C PHE A 271 24.69 -12.21 13.26
N THR A 272 25.57 -11.37 13.81
CA THR A 272 25.80 -10.01 13.37
C THR A 272 26.66 -9.94 12.10
N ILE A 273 27.33 -11.01 11.69
CA ILE A 273 28.19 -10.96 10.50
C ILE A 273 27.34 -10.99 9.21
N ALA A 274 27.75 -10.19 8.23
CA ALA A 274 27.11 -10.15 6.93
C ALA A 274 27.29 -11.48 6.19
N ARG A 275 26.20 -12.23 5.99
CA ARG A 275 26.16 -13.48 5.22
C ARG A 275 25.28 -13.35 3.98
N ALA A 276 25.57 -14.13 2.95
CA ALA A 276 24.72 -14.26 1.76
C ALA A 276 23.35 -14.84 2.16
N GLY A 277 22.32 -14.63 1.34
CA GLY A 277 20.98 -15.16 1.60
C GLY A 277 19.89 -14.34 0.93
N GLN A 278 18.65 -14.54 1.37
CA GLN A 278 17.49 -13.83 0.85
C GLN A 278 17.65 -12.29 0.95
N LYS A 279 17.42 -11.58 -0.17
CA LYS A 279 17.27 -10.12 -0.25
C LYS A 279 15.86 -9.77 -0.75
N GLY A 280 15.22 -8.82 -0.08
CA GLY A 280 13.87 -8.37 -0.45
C GLY A 280 12.77 -9.37 -0.09
N TYR A 281 11.53 -9.02 -0.44
CA TYR A 281 10.31 -9.71 0.00
C TYR A 281 10.17 -9.72 1.53
N GLN A 282 10.48 -8.59 2.17
CA GLN A 282 10.45 -8.40 3.62
C GLN A 282 9.33 -7.45 4.01
N HIS A 283 8.72 -7.67 5.17
CA HIS A 283 7.72 -6.75 5.73
C HIS A 283 8.40 -5.46 6.20
N ARG A 284 7.86 -4.31 5.79
CA ARG A 284 8.36 -2.98 6.15
C ARG A 284 7.18 -2.02 6.34
N THR A 285 7.42 -1.03 7.17
CA THR A 285 6.56 0.12 7.41
C THR A 285 7.39 1.36 7.08
N GLU A 286 6.97 2.11 6.09
CA GLU A 286 7.53 3.43 5.79
C GLU A 286 6.60 4.47 6.41
N ILE A 287 7.11 5.25 7.36
CA ILE A 287 6.33 6.26 8.07
C ILE A 287 6.40 7.63 7.38
N ASN A 288 5.51 8.54 7.77
CA ASN A 288 5.54 9.96 7.37
C ASN A 288 5.52 10.18 5.86
N LYS A 289 4.63 9.48 5.17
CA LYS A 289 4.36 9.66 3.76
C LYS A 289 3.20 10.64 3.58
N LYS A 290 3.51 11.83 3.06
CA LYS A 290 2.52 12.89 2.82
C LYS A 290 1.59 12.48 1.67
N ILE A 291 0.29 12.60 1.88
CA ILE A 291 -0.71 12.54 0.81
C ILE A 291 -0.69 13.88 0.07
N PHE A 292 -0.50 13.83 -1.25
CA PHE A 292 -0.51 15.00 -2.14
C PHE A 292 -1.82 15.19 -2.85
N ARG A 293 -2.57 14.10 -3.05
CA ARG A 293 -3.91 14.15 -3.62
C ARG A 293 -4.68 12.89 -3.24
N ILE A 294 -5.92 13.05 -2.81
CA ILE A 294 -6.94 11.98 -2.86
C ILE A 294 -7.79 12.26 -4.10
N GLY A 295 -7.53 11.53 -5.18
CA GLY A 295 -8.22 11.73 -6.45
C GLY A 295 -9.41 10.79 -6.56
N ARG A 296 -10.54 11.33 -7.03
CA ARG A 296 -11.70 10.51 -7.39
C ARG A 296 -11.41 9.68 -8.64
N GLY A 297 -11.98 8.48 -8.69
CA GLY A 297 -11.98 7.64 -9.87
C GLY A 297 -12.69 8.30 -11.05
N VAL A 298 -12.63 7.63 -12.21
CA VAL A 298 -13.45 8.01 -13.36
C VAL A 298 -14.90 7.73 -12.98
N HIS A 299 -15.71 8.78 -12.91
CA HIS A 299 -17.10 8.70 -12.48
C HIS A 299 -18.00 9.44 -13.46
N ILE A 300 -19.30 9.15 -13.39
CA ILE A 300 -20.31 9.83 -14.19
C ILE A 300 -20.94 10.90 -13.29
N GLN A 301 -20.93 12.14 -13.76
CA GLN A 301 -21.62 13.26 -13.12
C GLN A 301 -22.45 13.93 -14.20
N ASP A 302 -23.75 14.13 -13.95
CA ASP A 302 -24.69 14.76 -14.88
C ASP A 302 -24.68 14.12 -16.29
N GLY A 303 -24.61 12.79 -16.34
CA GLY A 303 -24.56 12.01 -17.58
C GLY A 303 -23.21 12.06 -18.33
N LYS A 304 -22.25 12.86 -17.87
CA LYS A 304 -20.92 13.01 -18.49
C LYS A 304 -19.86 12.22 -17.72
N VAL A 305 -18.98 11.53 -18.45
CA VAL A 305 -17.86 10.80 -17.86
C VAL A 305 -16.76 11.79 -17.47
N VAL A 306 -16.64 12.06 -16.19
CA VAL A 306 -15.64 12.97 -15.62
C VAL A 306 -14.29 12.23 -15.53
N ARG A 307 -13.31 12.75 -16.29
CA ARG A 307 -11.97 12.18 -16.45
C ARG A 307 -10.84 13.12 -16.00
N ASN A 308 -11.16 14.11 -15.18
CA ASN A 308 -10.28 15.23 -14.84
C ASN A 308 -9.46 15.02 -13.55
N ASN A 309 -9.27 13.79 -13.10
CA ASN A 309 -8.66 13.53 -11.79
C ASN A 309 -7.16 13.89 -11.69
N ALA A 310 -6.49 14.19 -12.81
CA ALA A 310 -5.15 14.76 -12.86
C ALA A 310 -5.09 16.22 -13.37
N SER A 311 -6.25 16.87 -13.55
CA SER A 311 -6.30 18.33 -13.75
C SER A 311 -5.96 19.07 -12.45
N THR A 312 -5.48 20.31 -12.53
CA THR A 312 -5.17 21.15 -11.37
C THR A 312 -5.79 22.54 -11.55
N GLY A 313 -5.69 23.42 -10.55
CA GLY A 313 -6.13 24.81 -10.70
C GLY A 313 -5.34 25.60 -11.76
N TYR A 314 -4.09 25.19 -12.00
CA TYR A 314 -3.18 25.83 -12.97
C TYR A 314 -3.17 25.13 -14.34
N ASP A 315 -3.55 23.85 -14.36
CA ASP A 315 -3.56 23.00 -15.55
C ASP A 315 -4.99 22.54 -15.83
N LEU A 316 -5.64 23.29 -16.73
CA LEU A 316 -7.03 23.10 -17.16
C LEU A 316 -7.21 21.90 -18.10
N SER A 317 -6.13 21.20 -18.47
CA SER A 317 -6.23 20.05 -19.36
C SER A 317 -7.06 18.93 -18.73
N GLN A 318 -8.03 18.43 -19.50
CA GLN A 318 -8.93 17.35 -19.08
C GLN A 318 -8.21 16.00 -19.21
N LYS A 319 -7.41 15.65 -18.20
CA LYS A 319 -6.59 14.43 -18.19
C LYS A 319 -6.79 13.59 -16.93
N THR A 320 -6.66 12.28 -17.11
CA THR A 320 -6.68 11.31 -16.00
C THR A 320 -5.27 11.09 -15.46
N ILE A 321 -5.17 10.55 -14.24
CA ILE A 321 -3.90 10.15 -13.62
C ILE A 321 -3.21 9.00 -14.37
N THR A 322 -3.94 8.30 -15.24
CA THR A 322 -3.40 7.24 -16.07
C THR A 322 -2.55 7.86 -17.17
N PRO A 323 -1.23 7.59 -17.21
CA PRO A 323 -0.37 8.15 -18.25
C PRO A 323 -0.74 7.58 -19.62
N MET A 324 -0.31 8.24 -20.70
CA MET A 324 -0.52 7.72 -22.05
C MET A 324 -0.02 6.27 -22.19
N GLY A 325 -0.90 5.36 -22.67
CA GLY A 325 -0.61 3.93 -22.78
C GLY A 325 -0.75 3.14 -21.47
N GLY A 326 -1.24 3.77 -20.39
CA GLY A 326 -1.45 3.15 -19.09
C GLY A 326 -0.19 3.07 -18.23
N PHE A 327 -0.38 2.77 -16.94
CA PHE A 327 0.77 2.51 -16.07
C PHE A 327 1.45 1.20 -16.49
N PRO A 328 2.77 1.21 -16.79
CA PRO A 328 3.42 0.03 -17.37
C PRO A 328 3.33 -1.18 -16.45
N ARG A 329 2.83 -2.31 -16.96
CA ARG A 329 2.58 -3.55 -16.21
C ARG A 329 1.50 -3.46 -15.13
N TYR A 330 0.78 -2.34 -15.03
CA TYR A 330 -0.40 -2.20 -14.17
C TYR A 330 -1.67 -2.20 -15.01
N GLY A 331 -1.85 -1.18 -15.84
CA GLY A 331 -3.09 -0.88 -16.57
C GLY A 331 -3.54 0.56 -16.28
N GLU A 332 -4.83 0.79 -16.43
CA GLU A 332 -5.48 2.07 -16.13
C GLU A 332 -5.87 2.16 -14.65
N VAL A 333 -5.88 3.37 -14.10
CA VAL A 333 -6.38 3.66 -12.75
C VAL A 333 -7.74 4.33 -12.91
N ASN A 334 -8.80 3.56 -12.63
CA ASN A 334 -10.19 3.99 -12.86
C ASN A 334 -10.94 4.23 -11.54
N ASN A 335 -10.45 3.71 -10.42
CA ASN A 335 -11.02 3.95 -9.10
C ASN A 335 -10.35 5.14 -8.41
N ASP A 336 -10.88 5.51 -7.24
CA ASP A 336 -10.24 6.46 -6.34
C ASP A 336 -8.78 6.07 -6.09
N PHE A 337 -7.90 7.05 -5.94
CA PHE A 337 -6.49 6.82 -5.69
C PHE A 337 -5.92 7.81 -4.68
N VAL A 338 -4.85 7.38 -4.03
CA VAL A 338 -4.01 8.22 -3.19
C VAL A 338 -2.69 8.45 -3.90
N MET A 339 -2.36 9.72 -4.10
CA MET A 339 -1.05 10.17 -4.54
C MET A 339 -0.20 10.44 -3.30
N VAL A 340 0.88 9.69 -3.15
CA VAL A 340 1.76 9.74 -1.99
C VAL A 340 3.14 10.24 -2.40
N LYS A 341 3.72 11.16 -1.61
CA LYS A 341 5.07 11.68 -1.84
C LYS A 341 6.12 10.58 -1.84
N GLY A 342 6.96 10.59 -2.87
CA GLY A 342 8.13 9.75 -3.03
C GLY A 342 7.80 8.30 -3.38
N CYS A 343 8.79 7.43 -3.18
CA CYS A 343 8.63 6.00 -3.38
C CYS A 343 7.94 5.33 -2.19
N VAL A 344 7.29 4.20 -2.44
CA VAL A 344 6.77 3.29 -1.40
C VAL A 344 7.20 1.86 -1.66
N VAL A 345 7.18 1.01 -0.64
CA VAL A 345 7.54 -0.41 -0.76
C VAL A 345 6.74 -1.18 -1.82
N GLY A 346 7.34 -2.27 -2.29
CA GLY A 346 6.65 -3.24 -3.16
C GLY A 346 6.75 -2.92 -4.65
N ALA A 347 6.40 -3.93 -5.45
CA ALA A 347 6.31 -3.82 -6.90
C ALA A 347 4.95 -3.22 -7.31
N LYS A 348 4.78 -2.91 -8.60
CA LYS A 348 3.46 -2.60 -9.18
C LYS A 348 2.49 -3.77 -8.93
N LYS A 349 1.18 -3.49 -8.86
CA LYS A 349 0.10 -4.44 -8.51
C LYS A 349 0.18 -5.01 -7.07
N ARG A 350 1.08 -4.50 -6.22
CA ARG A 350 1.22 -4.96 -4.84
C ARG A 350 0.16 -4.31 -3.96
N VAL A 351 -0.52 -5.13 -3.15
CA VAL A 351 -1.37 -4.63 -2.06
C VAL A 351 -0.51 -3.98 -0.98
N LEU A 352 -0.89 -2.76 -0.60
CA LEU A 352 -0.33 -1.96 0.46
C LEU A 352 -1.40 -1.70 1.52
N THR A 353 -0.98 -1.67 2.77
CA THR A 353 -1.84 -1.27 3.88
C THR A 353 -1.43 0.14 4.29
N LEU A 354 -2.34 1.09 4.08
CA LEU A 354 -2.19 2.47 4.50
C LEU A 354 -2.72 2.56 5.93
N ARG A 355 -1.98 3.18 6.84
CA ARG A 355 -2.38 3.37 8.24
C ARG A 355 -2.21 4.84 8.59
N LYS A 356 -3.10 5.38 9.42
CA LYS A 356 -2.85 6.68 10.07
C LYS A 356 -1.54 6.64 10.87
N SER A 357 -0.89 7.79 10.98
CA SER A 357 0.36 7.93 11.73
C SER A 357 0.18 7.47 13.19
N LEU A 358 1.21 6.84 13.76
CA LEU A 358 1.26 6.59 15.21
C LEU A 358 1.74 7.79 16.01
N LEU A 359 2.37 8.75 15.33
CA LEU A 359 2.98 9.92 15.92
C LEU A 359 2.06 11.12 15.71
N THR A 360 1.97 11.99 16.72
CA THR A 360 1.43 13.34 16.59
C THR A 360 2.41 14.19 15.80
N LEU A 361 1.99 14.67 14.63
CA LEU A 361 2.88 15.36 13.70
C LEU A 361 2.71 16.87 13.80
N THR A 362 3.67 17.52 14.48
CA THR A 362 3.65 18.97 14.75
C THR A 362 4.55 19.78 13.83
N SER A 363 5.50 19.13 13.13
CA SER A 363 6.47 19.83 12.29
C SER A 363 5.82 20.61 11.14
N ARG A 364 6.39 21.76 10.78
CA ARG A 364 5.93 22.59 9.65
C ARG A 364 5.82 21.78 8.35
N ARG A 365 6.82 20.92 8.06
CA ARG A 365 6.81 20.02 6.90
C ARG A 365 5.64 19.03 6.91
N ALA A 366 5.19 18.60 8.08
CA ALA A 366 4.05 17.69 8.19
C ALA A 366 2.71 18.42 8.03
N LYS A 367 2.60 19.67 8.49
CA LYS A 367 1.39 20.49 8.43
C LYS A 367 1.23 21.32 7.14
N GLU A 368 2.26 21.35 6.28
CA GLU A 368 2.26 22.06 4.99
C GLU A 368 1.07 21.66 4.10
N SER A 369 0.24 22.59 3.66
CA SER A 369 -0.79 22.33 2.67
C SER A 369 -0.15 22.06 1.30
N ILE A 370 -0.71 21.12 0.53
CA ILE A 370 -0.16 20.76 -0.78
C ILE A 370 -1.11 21.20 -1.89
N GLU A 371 -0.67 22.20 -2.64
CA GLU A 371 -1.31 22.63 -3.88
C GLU A 371 -0.45 22.22 -5.08
N LEU A 372 -1.00 21.39 -5.96
CA LEU A 372 -0.30 20.90 -7.14
C LEU A 372 -0.54 21.85 -8.32
N LYS A 373 0.53 22.30 -8.98
CA LYS A 373 0.45 23.07 -10.22
C LYS A 373 0.34 22.17 -11.44
N PHE A 374 1.07 21.05 -11.45
CA PHE A 374 1.09 20.15 -12.60
C PHE A 374 1.28 18.68 -12.18
N ILE A 375 0.64 17.79 -12.94
CA ILE A 375 0.80 16.34 -12.82
C ILE A 375 1.21 15.81 -14.19
N ASP A 376 2.36 15.12 -14.23
CA ASP A 376 2.87 14.54 -15.46
C ASP A 376 2.13 13.23 -15.82
N THR A 377 1.52 13.21 -17.00
CA THR A 377 0.78 12.08 -17.59
C THR A 377 1.40 11.59 -18.89
N THR A 378 2.63 12.01 -19.19
CA THR A 378 3.41 11.44 -20.32
C THR A 378 3.53 9.92 -20.23
N SER A 379 3.68 9.27 -21.38
CA SER A 379 3.93 7.83 -21.41
C SER A 379 5.13 7.44 -20.54
N LYS A 380 4.90 6.50 -19.63
CA LYS A 380 5.94 5.88 -18.79
C LYS A 380 6.51 4.60 -19.41
N PHE A 381 6.11 4.30 -20.64
CA PHE A 381 6.65 3.22 -21.45
C PHE A 381 7.54 3.82 -22.55
N GLY A 382 8.81 4.07 -22.20
CA GLY A 382 9.74 4.86 -23.00
C GLY A 382 9.83 6.32 -22.51
N HIS A 383 10.17 7.24 -23.42
CA HIS A 383 10.27 8.67 -23.14
C HIS A 383 9.07 9.39 -23.77
N GLY A 384 7.97 9.51 -23.03
CA GLY A 384 6.79 10.23 -23.49
C GLY A 384 7.03 11.74 -23.59
N ARG A 385 6.58 12.36 -24.69
CA ARG A 385 6.73 13.81 -24.94
C ARG A 385 5.45 14.62 -24.79
N PHE A 386 4.30 13.95 -24.81
CA PHE A 386 2.97 14.58 -24.77
C PHE A 386 2.22 14.15 -23.52
N GLN A 387 1.43 15.06 -22.95
CA GLN A 387 0.61 14.80 -21.77
C GLN A 387 -0.70 14.08 -22.14
N THR A 388 -1.28 14.43 -23.29
CA THR A 388 -2.55 13.86 -23.76
C THR A 388 -2.46 13.31 -25.18
N ALA A 389 -3.39 12.40 -25.51
CA ALA A 389 -3.51 11.88 -26.87
C ALA A 389 -3.96 12.96 -27.87
N GLN A 390 -4.75 13.94 -27.41
CA GLN A 390 -5.19 15.08 -28.22
C GLN A 390 -4.01 15.99 -28.57
N GLU A 391 -3.21 16.38 -27.58
CA GLU A 391 -1.97 17.14 -27.77
C GLU A 391 -1.02 16.43 -28.74
N LYS A 392 -0.82 15.11 -28.58
CA LYS A 392 0.00 14.32 -29.50
C LYS A 392 -0.54 14.37 -30.94
N ARG A 393 -1.86 14.24 -31.12
CA ARG A 393 -2.49 14.26 -32.45
C ARG A 393 -2.40 15.65 -33.09
N ALA A 394 -2.61 16.71 -32.31
CA ALA A 394 -2.46 18.09 -32.75
C ALA A 394 -1.02 18.38 -33.21
N PHE A 395 -0.02 17.92 -32.45
CA PHE A 395 1.39 18.11 -32.80
C PHE A 395 1.82 17.28 -34.03
N MET A 396 1.40 16.02 -34.11
CA MET A 396 1.84 15.10 -35.19
C MET A 396 1.11 15.33 -36.51
N GLY A 397 -0.07 15.96 -36.49
CA GLY A 397 -0.94 16.08 -37.64
C GLY A 397 -1.53 14.73 -38.10
N PRO A 398 -2.15 14.70 -39.29
CA PRO A 398 -2.69 13.49 -39.90
C PRO A 398 -1.58 12.49 -40.22
N LEU A 399 -1.71 11.24 -39.76
CA LEU A 399 -0.78 10.16 -40.06
C LEU A 399 -1.36 9.21 -41.11
N LYS A 400 -0.50 8.45 -41.81
CA LYS A 400 -0.90 7.45 -42.82
C LYS A 400 -2.02 6.48 -42.39
N LYS A 401 -2.10 6.15 -41.10
CA LYS A 401 -3.09 5.23 -40.53
C LYS A 401 -4.45 5.87 -40.24
N ASP A 402 -4.54 7.19 -40.21
CA ASP A 402 -5.75 7.89 -39.79
C ASP A 402 -6.83 7.88 -40.89
N PRO A 403 -6.52 8.10 -42.19
CA PRO A 403 -7.47 7.94 -43.29
C PRO A 403 -8.03 6.51 -43.41
N LEU A 404 -7.21 5.49 -43.13
CA LEU A 404 -7.60 4.08 -43.16
C LEU A 404 -8.64 3.69 -42.10
N LYS A 405 -8.84 4.51 -41.05
CA LYS A 405 -9.88 4.26 -40.03
C LYS A 405 -11.24 4.84 -40.38
N THR A 406 -11.26 5.80 -41.30
CA THR A 406 -12.47 6.46 -41.81
C THR A 406 -13.10 5.72 -42.98
N MET A 407 -12.40 4.76 -43.59
CA MET A 407 -13.00 3.88 -44.60
C MET A 407 -13.86 2.83 -43.89
N PRO A 408 -15.17 2.71 -44.22
CA PRO A 408 -15.97 1.59 -43.75
C PRO A 408 -15.30 0.28 -44.20
N GLN A 409 -15.27 -0.72 -43.32
CA GLN A 409 -14.84 -2.06 -43.73
C GLN A 409 -15.73 -2.47 -44.91
N PRO A 410 -15.18 -2.93 -46.04
CA PRO A 410 -16.01 -3.50 -47.09
C PRO A 410 -16.75 -4.68 -46.48
N LEU A 411 -18.08 -4.63 -46.55
CA LEU A 411 -18.91 -5.82 -46.34
C LEU A 411 -18.37 -6.88 -47.28
N SER A 412 -18.04 -8.06 -46.76
CA SER A 412 -17.72 -9.21 -47.60
C SER A 412 -18.97 -9.52 -48.43
N GLU A 413 -18.91 -9.24 -49.73
CA GLU A 413 -19.79 -9.91 -50.67
C GLU A 413 -19.39 -11.39 -50.67
N GLU A 414 -20.33 -12.22 -50.20
CA GLU A 414 -20.41 -13.69 -50.31
C GLU A 414 -19.59 -14.56 -49.31
N ALA A 415 -20.30 -15.02 -48.26
CA ALA A 415 -20.41 -16.43 -47.84
C ALA A 415 -21.45 -16.60 -46.71
#